data_AF-A0A4Y2MQH5-F1
#
_entry.id   AF-A0A4Y2MQH5-F1
#
_cell.length_a   1.000
_cell.length_b   1.000
_cell.length_c   1.000
_cell.angle_alpha   90.00
_cell.angle_beta   90.00
_cell.angle_gamma   90.00
#
_symmetry.space_group_name_H-M   'P 1'
#
loop_
_entity.id
_entity.type
_entity.pdbx_description
1 polymer ?
#
loop_
_entity_poly.entity_id
_entity_poly.type
_entity_poly.pdbx_seq_one_letter_code
_entity_poly.pdbx_strand_id
1 'polypeptide(L)'
;MKKGQEEMKNQIQAHVESQIEGMKDHVSSCIKKIEEDAQAMKGEIKDVKGEVQRKTNEVKSKAQRKIEEVEGKVQEKISDIEKRICELEDRPNNFPASPEFMNSRQSVKPLKFDRLTSWSVSKTQFDAVSSTNGWSDCVKASQLVASLQGSAAEILQGIPAEKLTDLTTIENVLES
;
A
#
# COMPACT_ATOMS: atom_id res chain seq x y z
N MET A 1 83.60 43.90 -36.69
CA MET A 1 82.93 43.36 -35.49
C MET A 1 81.40 43.43 -35.54
N LYS A 2 80.76 44.56 -35.88
CA LYS A 2 79.28 44.69 -35.83
C LYS A 2 78.49 43.62 -36.62
N LYS A 3 78.92 43.24 -37.82
CA LYS A 3 78.21 42.27 -38.69
C LYS A 3 78.04 40.88 -38.05
N GLY A 4 79.05 40.36 -37.36
CA GLY A 4 79.00 39.03 -36.75
C GLY A 4 78.11 38.95 -35.51
N GLN A 5 77.94 40.05 -34.77
CA GLN A 5 76.98 40.11 -33.66
C GLN A 5 75.53 40.10 -34.15
N GLU A 6 75.25 40.77 -35.27
CA GLU A 6 73.91 40.81 -35.87
C GLU A 6 73.49 39.43 -36.40
N GLU A 7 74.40 38.71 -37.08
CA GLU A 7 74.15 37.32 -37.53
C GLU A 7 73.86 36.37 -36.35
N MET A 8 74.64 36.45 -35.27
CA MET A 8 74.43 35.62 -34.09
C MET A 8 73.09 35.91 -33.42
N LYS A 9 72.70 37.19 -33.33
CA LYS A 9 71.39 37.60 -32.80
C LYS A 9 70.25 37.05 -33.64
N ASN A 10 70.34 37.15 -34.97
CA ASN A 10 69.31 36.64 -35.88
C ASN A 10 69.16 35.12 -35.81
N GLN A 11 70.27 34.36 -35.68
CA GLN A 11 70.20 32.91 -35.47
C GLN A 11 69.54 32.54 -34.13
N ILE A 12 69.90 33.22 -33.03
CA ILE A 12 69.29 32.99 -31.72
C ILE A 12 67.79 33.29 -31.78
N GLN A 13 67.41 34.40 -32.40
CA GLN A 13 66.02 34.78 -32.58
C GLN A 13 65.25 33.72 -33.37
N ALA A 14 65.76 33.28 -34.53
CA ALA A 14 65.12 32.25 -35.34
C ALA A 14 65.00 30.90 -34.61
N HIS A 15 66.01 30.52 -33.81
CA HIS A 15 65.96 29.30 -33.00
C HIS A 15 64.88 29.36 -31.92
N VAL A 16 64.79 30.50 -31.21
CA VAL A 16 63.76 30.72 -30.18
C VAL A 16 62.37 30.75 -30.81
N GLU A 17 62.19 31.45 -31.93
CA GLU A 17 60.92 31.47 -32.68
C GLU A 17 60.50 30.06 -33.12
N SER A 18 61.44 29.26 -33.66
CA SER A 18 61.17 27.87 -34.07
C SER A 18 60.79 26.98 -32.88
N GLN A 19 61.45 27.11 -31.73
CA GLN A 19 61.10 26.37 -30.52
C GLN A 19 59.73 26.76 -29.99
N ILE A 20 59.42 28.06 -29.98
CA ILE A 20 58.11 28.57 -29.52
C ILE A 20 56.99 28.03 -30.42
N GLU A 21 57.17 28.02 -31.74
CA GLU A 21 56.16 27.48 -32.66
C GLU A 21 55.96 25.97 -32.44
N GLY A 22 57.05 25.21 -32.29
CA GLY A 22 56.97 23.78 -31.97
C GLY A 22 56.27 23.49 -30.63
N MET A 23 56.53 24.31 -29.61
CA MET A 23 55.83 24.22 -28.31
C MET A 23 54.34 24.54 -28.46
N LYS A 24 53.99 25.56 -29.23
CA LYS A 24 52.61 25.96 -29.50
C LYS A 24 51.82 24.87 -30.23
N ASP A 25 52.43 24.21 -31.21
CA ASP A 25 51.82 23.08 -31.91
C ASP A 25 51.59 21.90 -30.96
N HIS A 26 52.57 21.59 -30.11
CA HIS A 26 52.44 20.52 -29.13
C HIS A 26 51.32 20.80 -28.11
N VAL A 27 51.27 22.02 -27.58
CA VAL A 27 50.21 22.45 -26.66
C VAL A 27 48.84 22.39 -27.34
N SER A 28 48.72 22.86 -28.58
CA SER A 28 47.47 22.81 -29.34
C SER A 28 47.01 21.37 -29.58
N SER A 29 47.94 20.46 -29.90
CA SER A 29 47.63 19.04 -30.04
C SER A 29 47.19 18.41 -28.72
N CYS A 30 47.82 18.75 -27.59
CA CYS A 30 47.42 18.25 -26.28
C CYS A 30 46.05 18.76 -25.86
N ILE A 31 45.75 20.05 -26.08
CA ILE A 31 44.44 20.64 -25.82
C ILE A 31 43.36 19.88 -26.60
N LYS A 32 43.57 19.64 -27.89
CA LYS A 32 42.60 18.91 -28.72
C LYS A 32 42.29 17.51 -28.19
N LYS A 33 43.30 16.75 -27.77
CA LYS A 33 43.10 15.41 -27.17
C LYS A 33 42.30 15.47 -25.87
N ILE A 34 42.62 16.44 -25.00
CA ILE A 34 41.88 16.65 -23.75
C ILE A 34 40.41 17.00 -24.02
N GLU A 35 40.14 17.81 -25.05
CA GLU A 35 38.77 18.14 -25.47
C GLU A 35 38.02 16.91 -25.98
N GLU A 36 38.66 16.07 -26.79
CA GLU A 36 38.10 14.81 -27.28
C GLU A 36 37.76 13.87 -26.11
N ASP A 37 38.68 13.67 -25.17
CA ASP A 37 38.47 12.84 -23.97
C ASP A 37 37.35 13.40 -23.09
N ALA A 38 37.27 14.73 -22.94
CA ALA A 38 36.21 15.38 -22.16
C ALA A 38 34.83 15.18 -22.78
N GLN A 39 34.70 15.20 -24.12
CA GLN A 39 33.43 14.89 -24.79
C GLN A 39 33.07 13.41 -24.67
N ALA A 40 34.04 12.50 -24.77
CA ALA A 40 33.82 11.07 -24.57
C ALA A 40 33.30 10.79 -23.15
N MET A 41 33.98 11.30 -22.12
CA MET A 41 33.56 11.18 -20.72
C MET A 41 32.15 11.75 -20.49
N LYS A 42 31.82 12.88 -21.12
CA LYS A 42 30.47 13.46 -21.03
C LYS A 42 29.39 12.51 -21.59
N GLY A 43 29.71 11.79 -22.67
CA GLY A 43 28.84 10.76 -23.25
C GLY A 43 28.62 9.61 -22.27
N GLU A 44 29.70 9.03 -21.76
CA GLU A 44 29.64 7.92 -20.80
C GLU A 44 28.86 8.27 -19.53
N ILE A 45 29.08 9.46 -18.98
CA ILE A 45 28.32 9.95 -17.81
C ILE A 45 26.82 10.01 -18.12
N LYS A 46 26.43 10.42 -19.33
CA LYS A 46 25.03 10.48 -19.74
C LYS A 46 24.42 9.07 -19.83
N ASP A 47 25.17 8.11 -20.36
CA ASP A 47 24.72 6.72 -20.49
C ASP A 47 24.59 6.04 -19.13
N VAL A 48 25.60 6.20 -18.26
CA VAL A 48 25.57 5.72 -16.87
C VAL A 48 24.39 6.32 -16.13
N LYS A 49 24.13 7.62 -16.26
CA LYS A 49 22.96 8.28 -15.66
C LYS A 49 21.65 7.64 -16.14
N GLY A 50 21.53 7.37 -17.44
CA GLY A 50 20.36 6.70 -18.00
C GLY A 50 20.16 5.28 -17.48
N GLU A 51 21.24 4.51 -17.33
CA GLU A 51 21.17 3.15 -16.80
C GLU A 51 20.79 3.13 -15.32
N VAL A 52 21.39 4.01 -14.50
CA VAL A 52 21.04 4.16 -13.09
C VAL A 52 19.57 4.54 -12.93
N GLN A 53 19.05 5.45 -13.75
CA GLN A 53 17.65 5.83 -13.73
C GLN A 53 16.72 4.65 -14.10
N ARG A 54 17.06 3.87 -15.12
CA ARG A 54 16.30 2.67 -15.51
C ARG A 54 16.26 1.63 -14.39
N LYS A 55 17.42 1.28 -13.83
CA LYS A 55 17.53 0.32 -12.70
C LYS A 55 16.74 0.79 -11.47
N THR A 56 16.78 2.09 -11.18
CA THR A 56 16.03 2.67 -10.06
C THR A 56 14.52 2.49 -10.25
N ASN A 57 14.00 2.77 -11.45
CA ASN A 57 12.58 2.59 -11.77
C ASN A 57 12.17 1.11 -11.71
N GLU A 58 12.99 0.20 -12.24
CA GLU A 58 12.72 -1.25 -12.19
C GLU A 58 12.64 -1.77 -10.74
N VAL A 59 13.61 -1.40 -9.90
CA VAL A 59 13.60 -1.75 -8.47
C VAL A 59 12.36 -1.19 -7.78
N LYS A 60 11.99 0.06 -8.06
CA LYS A 60 10.78 0.69 -7.50
C LYS A 60 9.52 -0.09 -7.88
N SER A 61 9.33 -0.41 -9.15
CA SER A 61 8.16 -1.19 -9.62
C SER A 61 8.11 -2.59 -9.03
N LYS A 62 9.25 -3.27 -8.89
CA LYS A 62 9.32 -4.61 -8.29
C LYS A 62 8.98 -4.57 -6.80
N ALA A 63 9.46 -3.56 -6.07
CA ALA A 63 9.13 -3.37 -4.66
C ALA A 63 7.64 -3.10 -4.47
N GLN A 64 7.05 -2.20 -5.28
CA GLN A 64 5.64 -1.89 -5.23
C GLN A 64 4.75 -3.12 -5.47
N ARG A 65 5.03 -3.92 -6.51
CA ARG A 65 4.27 -5.14 -6.79
C ARG A 65 4.28 -6.14 -5.63
N LYS A 66 5.42 -6.29 -4.96
CA LYS A 66 5.54 -7.19 -3.80
C LYS A 66 4.74 -6.70 -2.59
N ILE A 67 4.66 -5.39 -2.39
CA ILE A 67 3.85 -4.79 -1.31
C ILE A 67 2.37 -5.08 -1.59
N GLU A 68 1.90 -4.79 -2.80
CA GLU A 68 0.50 -5.05 -3.21
C GLU A 68 0.12 -6.53 -3.06
N GLU A 69 1.01 -7.45 -3.44
CA GLU A 69 0.79 -8.90 -3.28
C GLU A 69 0.67 -9.32 -1.80
N VAL A 70 1.53 -8.77 -0.94
CA VAL A 70 1.50 -9.06 0.50
C VAL A 70 0.25 -8.46 1.15
N GLU A 71 -0.12 -7.23 0.80
CA GLU A 71 -1.34 -6.58 1.30
C GLU A 71 -2.59 -7.40 0.94
N GLY A 72 -2.71 -7.86 -0.32
CA GLY A 72 -3.82 -8.71 -0.73
C GLY A 72 -3.90 -10.03 0.06
N LYS A 73 -2.77 -10.71 0.26
CA LYS A 73 -2.72 -11.95 1.07
C LYS A 73 -3.08 -11.73 2.53
N VAL A 74 -2.68 -10.58 3.09
CA VAL A 74 -3.02 -10.21 4.48
C VAL A 74 -4.52 -9.93 4.59
N GLN A 75 -5.09 -9.18 3.65
CA GLN A 75 -6.54 -8.91 3.62
C GLN A 75 -7.37 -10.19 3.48
N GLU A 76 -6.99 -11.12 2.60
CA GLU A 76 -7.66 -12.41 2.46
C GLU A 76 -7.64 -13.22 3.77
N LYS A 77 -6.48 -13.28 4.44
CA LYS A 77 -6.36 -13.98 5.73
C LYS A 77 -7.16 -13.31 6.85
N ILE A 78 -7.21 -11.98 6.88
CA ILE A 78 -8.03 -11.24 7.84
C ILE A 78 -9.51 -11.61 7.62
N SER A 79 -9.99 -11.59 6.38
CA SER A 79 -11.36 -11.97 6.05
C SER A 79 -11.70 -13.42 6.44
N ASP A 80 -10.80 -14.37 6.20
CA ASP A 80 -10.98 -15.76 6.64
C ASP A 80 -11.05 -15.88 8.17
N ILE A 81 -10.20 -15.14 8.89
CA ILE A 81 -10.20 -15.12 10.36
C ILE A 81 -11.49 -14.51 10.89
N GLU A 82 -11.93 -13.37 10.36
CA GLU A 82 -13.18 -12.73 10.73
C GLU A 82 -14.36 -13.69 10.56
N LYS A 83 -14.45 -14.38 9.42
CA LYS A 83 -15.47 -15.39 9.17
C LYS A 83 -15.43 -16.54 10.19
N ARG A 84 -14.25 -17.07 10.49
CA ARG A 84 -14.07 -18.17 11.47
C ARG A 84 -14.42 -17.73 12.89
N ILE A 85 -14.20 -16.46 13.25
CA ILE A 85 -14.65 -15.89 14.52
C ILE A 85 -16.18 -15.88 14.57
N CYS A 86 -16.86 -15.42 13.51
CA CYS A 86 -18.32 -15.45 13.42
C CYS A 86 -18.88 -16.87 13.63
N GLU A 87 -18.33 -17.85 12.92
CA GLU A 87 -18.76 -19.25 13.01
C GLU A 87 -18.57 -19.85 14.42
N LEU A 88 -17.55 -19.41 15.16
CA LEU A 88 -17.29 -19.87 16.53
C LEU A 88 -18.19 -19.19 17.56
N GLU A 89 -18.50 -17.91 17.39
CA GLU A 89 -19.38 -17.17 18.28
C GLU A 89 -20.85 -17.59 18.15
N ASP A 90 -21.27 -18.00 16.95
CA ASP A 90 -22.62 -18.53 16.69
C ASP A 90 -22.81 -20.00 17.15
N ARG A 91 -21.71 -20.71 17.49
CA ARG A 91 -21.79 -22.10 17.96
C ARG A 91 -22.35 -22.15 19.40
N PRO A 92 -23.50 -22.81 19.65
CA PRO A 92 -23.97 -23.04 21.02
C PRO A 92 -22.96 -23.90 21.80
N ASN A 93 -22.59 -23.42 22.98
CA ASN A 93 -21.55 -23.99 23.81
C ASN A 93 -22.02 -25.35 24.40
N ASN A 94 -21.67 -26.47 23.76
CA ASN A 94 -22.06 -27.83 24.18
C ASN A 94 -21.11 -28.47 25.21
N PHE A 95 -20.26 -27.68 25.89
CA PHE A 95 -19.47 -28.22 27.00
C PHE A 95 -20.40 -28.58 28.17
N PRO A 96 -20.29 -29.78 28.79
CA PRO A 96 -21.00 -30.07 30.03
C PRO A 96 -20.54 -29.06 31.08
N ALA A 97 -21.43 -28.11 31.38
CA ALA A 97 -21.14 -26.96 32.22
C ALA A 97 -20.77 -27.42 33.64
N SER A 98 -19.59 -27.05 34.12
CA SER A 98 -19.31 -27.14 35.54
C SER A 98 -20.24 -26.16 36.30
N PRO A 99 -20.82 -26.55 37.44
CA PRO A 99 -21.79 -25.72 38.17
C PRO A 99 -21.25 -24.35 38.63
N GLU A 100 -19.93 -24.17 38.68
CA GLU A 100 -19.27 -23.00 39.28
C GLU A 100 -19.28 -21.75 38.39
N PHE A 101 -19.56 -21.86 37.09
CA PHE A 101 -19.60 -20.71 36.16
C PHE A 101 -21.00 -20.17 35.85
N MET A 102 -22.04 -20.63 36.55
CA MET A 102 -23.44 -20.32 36.23
C MET A 102 -23.88 -18.86 36.46
N ASN A 103 -23.02 -17.98 36.97
CA ASN A 103 -23.42 -16.64 37.43
C ASN A 103 -23.09 -15.46 36.48
N SER A 104 -22.69 -15.69 35.22
CA SER A 104 -22.22 -14.55 34.37
C SER A 104 -22.79 -14.41 32.97
N ARG A 105 -23.67 -15.29 32.48
CA ARG A 105 -24.35 -15.08 31.18
C ARG A 105 -25.83 -15.45 31.22
N GLN A 106 -26.64 -14.63 31.86
CA GLN A 106 -28.05 -14.55 31.50
C GLN A 106 -28.10 -13.79 30.15
N SER A 107 -28.09 -14.50 29.02
CA SER A 107 -28.24 -13.85 27.72
C SER A 107 -29.66 -13.28 27.64
N VAL A 108 -29.80 -11.96 27.65
CA VAL A 108 -31.11 -11.33 27.41
C VAL A 108 -31.47 -11.65 25.97
N LYS A 109 -32.61 -12.33 25.76
CA LYS A 109 -33.06 -12.70 24.41
C LYS A 109 -33.51 -11.44 23.66
N PRO A 110 -33.05 -11.24 22.42
CA PRO A 110 -33.55 -10.14 21.61
C PRO A 110 -35.05 -10.34 21.35
N LEU A 111 -35.80 -9.24 21.33
CA LEU A 111 -37.23 -9.26 21.04
C LEU A 111 -37.43 -9.63 19.56
N LYS A 112 -38.48 -10.39 19.27
CA LYS A 112 -38.85 -10.74 17.89
C LYS A 112 -39.39 -9.48 17.20
N PHE A 113 -38.87 -9.18 16.01
CA PHE A 113 -39.32 -8.04 15.22
C PHE A 113 -40.24 -8.51 14.08
N ASP A 114 -41.50 -8.07 14.12
CA ASP A 114 -42.58 -8.43 13.19
C ASP A 114 -43.18 -7.20 12.47
N ARG A 115 -42.47 -6.04 12.51
CA ARG A 115 -42.91 -4.71 12.05
C ARG A 115 -44.15 -4.13 12.75
N LEU A 116 -44.63 -4.70 13.86
CA LEU A 116 -45.74 -4.06 14.61
C LEU A 116 -45.29 -2.79 15.35
N THR A 117 -44.00 -2.67 15.65
CA THR A 117 -43.33 -1.48 16.18
C THR A 117 -42.41 -0.87 15.12
N SER A 118 -42.10 0.43 15.24
CA SER A 118 -41.15 1.07 14.32
C SER A 118 -39.76 0.45 14.44
N TRP A 119 -39.03 0.39 13.32
CA TRP A 119 -37.66 -0.12 13.28
C TRP A 119 -36.73 0.62 14.26
N SER A 120 -36.87 1.95 14.38
CA SER A 120 -36.08 2.78 15.32
C SER A 120 -36.20 2.37 16.79
N VAL A 121 -37.40 1.98 17.24
CA VAL A 121 -37.64 1.50 18.62
C VAL A 121 -37.03 0.12 18.80
N SER A 122 -37.16 -0.74 17.79
CA SER A 122 -36.62 -2.09 17.80
C SER A 122 -35.09 -2.09 17.77
N LYS A 123 -34.47 -1.21 16.98
CA LYS A 123 -33.02 -1.00 16.92
C LYS A 123 -32.46 -0.55 18.27
N THR A 124 -33.10 0.42 18.91
CA THR A 124 -32.67 0.90 20.24
C THR A 124 -32.67 -0.22 21.30
N GLN A 125 -33.70 -1.07 21.28
CA GLN A 125 -33.79 -2.21 22.19
C GLN A 125 -32.75 -3.28 21.85
N PHE A 126 -32.55 -3.56 20.56
CA PHE A 126 -31.54 -4.48 20.08
C PHE A 126 -30.12 -4.03 20.45
N ASP A 127 -29.81 -2.75 20.33
CA ASP A 127 -28.52 -2.15 20.71
C ASP A 127 -28.27 -2.21 22.22
N ALA A 128 -29.29 -1.98 23.03
CA ALA A 128 -29.21 -2.12 24.48
C ALA A 128 -28.94 -3.58 24.89
N VAL A 129 -29.63 -4.54 24.27
CA VAL A 129 -29.46 -5.98 24.50
C VAL A 129 -28.09 -6.45 24.03
N SER A 130 -27.66 -6.05 22.85
CA SER A 130 -26.36 -6.43 22.29
C SER A 130 -25.19 -5.86 23.11
N SER A 131 -25.30 -4.61 23.56
CA SER A 131 -24.31 -3.98 24.44
C SER A 131 -24.23 -4.67 25.81
N THR A 132 -25.39 -5.01 26.40
CA THR A 132 -25.45 -5.71 27.69
C THR A 132 -24.87 -7.13 27.60
N ASN A 133 -25.08 -7.79 26.47
CA ASN A 133 -24.58 -9.13 26.21
C ASN A 133 -23.13 -9.14 25.66
N GLY A 134 -22.55 -7.98 25.37
CA GLY A 134 -21.21 -7.85 24.78
C GLY A 134 -21.08 -8.51 23.41
N TRP A 135 -22.13 -8.45 22.58
CA TRP A 135 -22.10 -9.04 21.25
C TRP A 135 -21.15 -8.30 20.32
N SER A 136 -20.36 -9.05 19.57
CA SER A 136 -19.63 -8.59 18.39
C SER A 136 -20.60 -8.25 17.25
N ASP A 137 -20.13 -7.51 16.24
CA ASP A 137 -21.00 -7.11 15.13
C ASP A 137 -21.50 -8.28 14.29
N CYS A 138 -20.75 -9.38 14.22
CA CYS A 138 -21.22 -10.60 13.57
C CYS A 138 -22.31 -11.31 14.37
N VAL A 139 -22.18 -11.43 15.69
CA VAL A 139 -23.24 -11.97 16.54
C VAL A 139 -24.49 -11.08 16.50
N LYS A 140 -24.31 -9.75 16.45
CA LYS A 140 -25.40 -8.81 16.22
C LYS A 140 -26.08 -9.06 14.88
N ALA A 141 -25.33 -9.23 13.78
CA ALA A 141 -25.89 -9.52 12.48
C ALA A 141 -26.71 -10.83 12.49
N SER A 142 -26.12 -11.92 12.98
CA SER A 142 -26.79 -13.23 13.09
C SER A 142 -28.05 -13.17 13.96
N GLN A 143 -27.98 -12.52 15.12
CA GLN A 143 -29.15 -12.40 16.01
C GLN A 143 -30.21 -11.46 15.48
N LEU A 144 -29.82 -10.41 14.77
CA LEU A 144 -30.76 -9.51 14.12
C LEU A 144 -31.55 -10.27 13.06
N VAL A 145 -30.88 -10.99 12.17
CA VAL A 145 -31.52 -11.85 11.16
C VAL A 145 -32.44 -12.90 11.82
N ALA A 146 -31.99 -13.56 12.88
CA ALA A 146 -32.78 -14.56 13.60
C ALA A 146 -34.00 -13.97 14.35
N SER A 147 -33.95 -12.69 14.71
CA SER A 147 -35.05 -11.99 15.40
C SER A 147 -36.18 -11.56 14.47
N LEU A 148 -35.93 -11.45 13.15
CA LEU A 148 -36.92 -11.03 12.16
C LEU A 148 -37.99 -12.09 11.95
N GLN A 149 -39.25 -11.66 11.87
CA GLN A 149 -40.40 -12.54 11.61
C GLN A 149 -41.34 -11.96 10.54
N GLY A 150 -42.07 -12.85 9.85
CA GLY A 150 -43.07 -12.47 8.85
C GLY A 150 -42.52 -11.54 7.76
N SER A 151 -43.25 -10.47 7.45
CA SER A 151 -42.89 -9.49 6.43
C SER A 151 -41.58 -8.72 6.71
N ALA A 152 -41.03 -8.80 7.92
CA ALA A 152 -39.70 -8.26 8.23
C ALA A 152 -38.58 -9.17 7.71
N ALA A 153 -38.75 -10.50 7.80
CA ALA A 153 -37.79 -11.47 7.29
C ALA A 153 -37.78 -11.52 5.75
N GLU A 154 -38.92 -11.23 5.12
CA GLU A 154 -39.05 -11.20 3.66
C GLU A 154 -38.19 -10.11 2.99
N ILE A 155 -37.87 -9.01 3.70
CA ILE A 155 -37.01 -7.93 3.18
C ILE A 155 -35.60 -8.45 2.88
N LEU A 156 -35.14 -9.43 3.65
CA LEU A 156 -33.79 -9.97 3.51
C LEU A 156 -33.68 -11.03 2.39
N GLN A 157 -34.78 -11.48 1.80
CA GLN A 157 -34.76 -12.52 0.74
C GLN A 157 -34.02 -12.07 -0.54
N GLY A 158 -33.93 -10.75 -0.78
CA GLY A 158 -33.20 -10.18 -1.91
C GLY A 158 -31.69 -10.05 -1.70
N ILE A 159 -31.18 -10.32 -0.50
CA ILE A 159 -29.78 -10.12 -0.15
C ILE A 159 -29.01 -11.44 -0.26
N PRO A 160 -27.85 -11.48 -0.95
CA PRO A 160 -26.97 -12.64 -0.94
C PRO A 160 -26.55 -13.00 0.49
N ALA A 161 -26.54 -14.29 0.83
CA ALA A 161 -26.20 -14.76 2.18
C ALA A 161 -24.83 -14.28 2.69
N GLU A 162 -23.86 -14.08 1.80
CA GLU A 162 -22.54 -13.52 2.12
C GLU A 162 -22.59 -12.08 2.67
N LYS A 163 -23.65 -11.32 2.35
CA LYS A 163 -23.86 -9.97 2.86
C LYS A 163 -24.72 -9.91 4.12
N LEU A 164 -25.31 -11.04 4.53
CA LEU A 164 -26.11 -11.16 5.76
C LEU A 164 -25.24 -11.35 7.01
N THR A 165 -23.92 -11.27 6.88
CA THR A 165 -22.98 -11.22 8.00
C THR A 165 -22.52 -9.79 8.32
N ASP A 166 -22.82 -8.82 7.46
CA ASP A 166 -22.54 -7.40 7.69
C ASP A 166 -23.73 -6.71 8.35
N LEU A 167 -23.57 -6.37 9.63
CA LEU A 167 -24.59 -5.68 10.42
C LEU A 167 -25.07 -4.39 9.74
N THR A 168 -24.17 -3.61 9.16
CA THR A 168 -24.51 -2.31 8.54
C THR A 168 -25.39 -2.50 7.31
N THR A 169 -25.11 -3.51 6.49
CA THR A 169 -25.94 -3.86 5.33
C THR A 169 -27.35 -4.25 5.75
N ILE A 170 -27.50 -5.05 6.81
CA ILE A 170 -28.81 -5.48 7.31
C ILE A 170 -29.60 -4.30 7.87
N GLU A 171 -28.97 -3.45 8.69
CA GLU A 171 -29.63 -2.28 9.27
C GLU A 171 -30.16 -1.30 8.22
N ASN A 172 -29.36 -1.02 7.17
CA ASN A 172 -29.76 -0.11 6.09
C ASN A 172 -31.00 -0.61 5.33
N VAL A 173 -31.13 -1.93 5.17
CA VAL A 173 -32.26 -2.55 4.47
C VAL A 173 -33.53 -2.51 5.32
N LEU A 174 -33.40 -2.63 6.64
CA LEU A 174 -34.53 -2.58 7.58
C LEU A 174 -35.03 -1.15 7.86
N GLU A 175 -34.19 -0.14 7.60
CA GLU A 175 -34.52 1.29 7.72
C GLU A 175 -35.38 1.82 6.53
N SER A 176 -35.38 1.12 5.38
CA SER A 176 -36.14 1.47 4.17
C SER A 176 -37.59 0.99 4.21
#